data_AF-A0A970XE07-F1
#
_entry.id   AF-A0A970XE07-F1
#
_cell.length_a   1.000
_cell.length_b   1.000
_cell.length_c   1.000
_cell.angle_alpha   90.00
_cell.angle_beta   90.00
_cell.angle_gamma   90.00
#
_symmetry.space_group_name_H-M   'P 1'
#
loop_
_entity.id
_entity.type
_entity.pdbx_description
1 polymer ?
#
loop_
_entity_poly.entity_id
_entity_poly.type
_entity_poly.pdbx_seq_one_letter_code
_entity_poly.pdbx_strand_id
1 'polypeptide(L)'
;TAVLLATGRDIEYQQMRLQFDGTIWQLIERKNSEELRNEEVPAFLFELVNFMSSRSEWMGTATELLNQMENSETSASAVTRLLSHYYYDVLQPAGIKYQTKRTGTSRLIRLKRNDDSDANDGSFSIAEKPSQPSQASQHKIIEE
;
A
#
# COMPACT_ATOMS: atom_id res chain seq x y z
N THR A 1 14.34 15.29 26.19
CA THR A 1 15.05 15.42 24.89
C THR A 1 14.42 16.53 24.08
N ALA A 2 15.15 17.09 23.12
CA ALA A 2 14.65 18.06 22.15
C ALA A 2 14.93 17.55 20.72
N VAL A 3 14.26 18.15 19.74
CA VAL A 3 14.49 17.89 18.31
C VAL A 3 14.98 19.16 17.64
N LEU A 4 16.13 19.09 16.96
CA LEU A 4 16.67 20.14 16.12
C LEU A 4 16.48 19.75 14.66
N LEU A 5 15.80 20.61 13.90
CA LEU A 5 15.60 20.46 12.45
C LEU A 5 16.59 21.36 11.71
N ALA A 6 17.47 20.77 10.91
CA ALA A 6 18.38 21.52 10.05
C ALA A 6 17.83 21.54 8.62
N THR A 7 17.52 22.74 8.12
CA THR A 7 16.96 22.97 6.78
C THR A 7 17.63 24.18 6.13
N GLY A 8 17.80 24.17 4.82
CA GLY A 8 18.42 25.28 4.08
C GLY A 8 18.55 24.99 2.60
N ARG A 9 19.01 25.96 1.82
CA ARG A 9 19.14 25.83 0.35
C ARG A 9 20.23 24.83 -0.05
N ASP A 10 21.34 24.85 0.69
CA ASP A 10 22.56 24.11 0.36
C ASP A 10 22.86 22.99 1.37
N ILE A 11 21.89 22.65 2.22
CA ILE A 11 22.00 21.55 3.19
C ILE A 11 20.82 20.60 3.06
N GLU A 12 21.09 19.31 3.24
CA GLU A 12 20.05 18.30 3.28
C GLU A 12 19.19 18.47 4.54
N TYR A 13 17.89 18.17 4.42
CA TYR A 13 17.00 18.10 5.57
C TYR A 13 17.50 17.04 6.57
N GLN A 14 17.69 17.45 7.82
CA GLN A 14 18.15 16.55 8.88
C GLN A 14 17.37 16.79 10.17
N GLN A 15 17.06 15.69 10.86
CA GLN A 15 16.45 15.69 12.17
C GLN A 15 17.45 15.15 13.20
N MET A 16 17.71 15.92 14.25
CA MET A 16 18.64 15.57 15.32
C MET A 16 17.92 15.53 16.65
N ARG A 17 17.96 14.39 17.35
CA ARG A 17 17.44 14.26 18.71
C ARG A 17 18.55 14.52 19.69
N LEU A 18 18.30 15.46 20.60
CA LEU A 18 19.27 15.94 21.57
C LEU A 18 18.81 15.60 22.99
N GLN A 19 19.71 15.17 23.85
CA GLN A 19 19.49 15.03 25.28
C GLN A 19 20.14 16.19 26.02
N PHE A 20 19.39 16.84 26.90
CA PHE A 20 19.93 17.86 27.78
C PHE A 20 20.55 17.20 29.01
N ASP A 21 21.81 17.52 29.28
CA ASP A 21 22.54 17.06 30.45
C ASP A 21 23.04 18.28 31.24
N GLY A 22 22.08 19.00 31.83
CA GLY A 22 22.29 20.14 32.73
C GLY A 22 22.83 21.43 32.09
N THR A 23 23.88 21.34 31.28
CA THR A 23 24.54 22.47 30.62
C THR A 23 24.90 22.18 29.16
N ILE A 24 24.98 20.90 28.77
CA ILE A 24 25.32 20.49 27.42
C ILE A 24 24.16 19.76 26.76
N TRP A 25 24.05 19.93 25.44
CA TRP A 25 23.16 19.13 24.60
C TRP A 25 23.97 18.05 23.91
N GLN A 26 23.70 16.80 24.25
CA GLN A 26 24.32 15.64 23.62
C GLN A 26 23.47 15.19 22.45
N LEU A 27 24.10 15.05 21.27
CA LEU A 27 23.46 14.45 20.10
C LEU A 27 23.35 12.94 20.33
N ILE A 28 22.12 12.44 20.44
CA ILE A 28 21.85 11.01 20.69
C ILE A 28 21.38 10.28 19.43
N GLU A 29 20.84 11.01 18.45
CA GLU A 29 20.33 10.44 17.20
C GLU A 29 20.37 11.52 16.12
N ARG A 30 20.82 11.17 14.92
CA ARG A 30 20.78 12.02 13.74
C ARG A 30 20.18 11.22 12.60
N LYS A 31 19.21 11.81 11.92
CA LYS A 31 18.58 11.26 10.73
C LYS A 31 18.70 12.22 9.57
N ASN A 32 19.13 11.70 8.42
CA ASN A 32 19.10 12.43 7.15
C ASN A 32 17.72 12.30 6.46
N SER A 33 17.56 12.91 5.29
CA SER A 33 16.27 12.93 4.62
C SER A 33 15.86 11.54 4.10
N GLU A 34 16.82 10.71 3.70
CA GLU A 34 16.58 9.33 3.26
C GLU A 34 16.13 8.44 4.42
N GLU A 35 16.82 8.53 5.56
CA GLU A 35 16.50 7.76 6.76
C GLU A 35 15.12 8.11 7.30
N LEU A 36 14.73 9.38 7.26
CA LEU A 36 13.38 9.80 7.64
C LEU A 36 12.33 9.27 6.66
N ARG A 37 12.59 9.31 5.36
CA ARG A 37 11.71 8.68 4.36
C ARG A 37 11.58 7.18 4.60
N ASN A 38 12.68 6.48 4.91
CA ASN A 38 12.68 5.05 5.14
C ASN A 38 11.94 4.65 6.42
N GLU A 39 12.06 5.44 7.49
CA GLU A 39 11.26 5.23 8.71
C GLU A 39 9.78 5.52 8.52
N GLU A 40 9.43 6.40 7.58
CA GLU A 40 8.04 6.61 7.20
C GLU A 40 7.45 5.41 6.44
N VAL A 41 8.27 4.59 5.76
CA VAL A 41 7.78 3.43 5.01
C VAL A 41 7.23 2.37 5.98
N PRO A 42 5.92 2.05 5.94
CA PRO A 42 5.35 1.08 6.87
C PRO A 42 5.87 -0.35 6.63
N ALA A 43 6.11 -1.09 7.72
CA ALA A 43 6.62 -2.47 7.71
C ALA A 43 5.85 -3.41 6.76
N PHE A 44 4.52 -3.21 6.66
CA PHE A 44 3.62 -3.87 5.71
C PHE A 44 4.17 -3.94 4.28
N LEU A 45 4.86 -2.90 3.79
CA LEU A 45 5.36 -2.88 2.42
C LEU A 45 6.55 -3.82 2.22
N PHE A 46 7.41 -3.99 3.22
CA PHE A 46 8.50 -4.95 3.17
C PHE A 46 7.98 -6.39 3.26
N GLU A 47 6.99 -6.62 4.11
CA GLU A 47 6.29 -7.91 4.17
C GLU A 47 5.61 -8.24 2.84
N LEU A 48 5.04 -7.24 2.16
CA LEU A 48 4.41 -7.42 0.85
C LEU A 48 5.43 -7.78 -0.23
N VAL A 49 6.60 -7.16 -0.23
CA VAL A 49 7.69 -7.52 -1.15
C VAL A 49 8.11 -8.97 -0.91
N ASN A 50 8.29 -9.36 0.35
CA ASN A 50 8.58 -10.75 0.71
C ASN A 50 7.46 -11.71 0.29
N PHE A 51 6.20 -11.31 0.47
CA PHE A 51 5.03 -12.06 0.03
C PHE A 51 5.02 -12.28 -1.49
N MET A 52 5.43 -11.29 -2.27
CA MET A 52 5.54 -11.38 -3.74
C MET A 52 6.82 -12.08 -4.22
N SER A 53 7.82 -12.29 -3.37
CA SER A 53 9.08 -12.94 -3.76
C SER A 53 8.89 -14.37 -4.29
N SER A 54 7.89 -15.10 -3.78
CA SER A 54 7.55 -16.46 -4.20
C SER A 54 6.41 -16.55 -5.21
N ARG A 55 5.84 -15.40 -5.63
CA ARG A 55 4.65 -15.32 -6.49
C ARG A 55 4.93 -14.47 -7.73
N SER A 56 4.50 -14.92 -8.90
CA SER A 56 4.55 -14.10 -10.13
C SER A 56 3.44 -13.05 -10.15
N GLU A 57 2.29 -13.38 -9.57
CA GLU A 57 1.10 -12.53 -9.57
C GLU A 57 0.24 -12.81 -8.34
N TRP A 58 -0.43 -11.77 -7.86
CA TRP A 58 -1.46 -11.85 -6.84
C TRP A 58 -2.63 -10.92 -7.19
N MET A 59 -3.85 -11.37 -6.92
CA MET A 59 -5.06 -10.58 -7.13
C MET A 59 -6.12 -10.89 -6.07
N GLY A 60 -6.73 -9.85 -5.53
CA GLY A 60 -7.73 -9.99 -4.46
C GLY A 60 -8.11 -8.64 -3.86
N THR A 61 -8.94 -8.67 -2.82
CA THR A 61 -9.30 -7.50 -2.03
C THR A 61 -8.22 -7.19 -0.99
N ALA A 62 -8.22 -5.96 -0.45
CA ALA A 62 -7.28 -5.57 0.60
C ALA A 62 -7.35 -6.49 1.83
N THR A 63 -8.54 -6.94 2.22
CA THR A 63 -8.72 -7.85 3.35
C THR A 63 -8.12 -9.24 3.06
N GLU A 64 -8.31 -9.76 1.86
CA GLU A 64 -7.71 -11.04 1.46
C GLU A 64 -6.18 -10.96 1.43
N LEU A 65 -5.62 -9.82 1.00
CA LEU A 65 -4.17 -9.59 1.03
C LEU A 65 -3.63 -9.66 2.45
N LEU A 66 -4.23 -8.89 3.36
CA LEU A 66 -3.81 -8.82 4.76
C LEU A 66 -3.92 -10.19 5.45
N ASN A 67 -5.02 -10.91 5.22
CA ASN A 67 -5.20 -12.25 5.78
C ASN A 67 -4.12 -13.23 5.30
N GLN A 68 -3.77 -13.20 4.01
CA GLN A 68 -2.73 -14.10 3.46
C GLN A 68 -1.31 -13.72 3.89
N MET A 69 -1.09 -12.45 4.21
CA MET A 69 0.16 -11.96 4.80
C MET A 69 0.20 -12.12 6.33
N GLU A 70 -0.89 -12.59 6.94
CA GLU A 70 -1.06 -12.66 8.39
C GLU A 70 -0.84 -11.29 9.09
N ASN A 71 -1.10 -10.19 8.38
CA ASN A 71 -0.91 -8.83 8.88
C ASN A 71 -2.20 -8.30 9.52
N SER A 72 -2.16 -8.02 10.82
CA SER A 72 -3.29 -7.47 11.59
C SER A 72 -3.14 -5.99 11.97
N GLU A 73 -1.95 -5.42 11.76
CA GLU A 73 -1.64 -4.03 12.12
C GLU A 73 -2.17 -3.02 11.10
N THR A 74 -2.16 -3.41 9.81
CA THR A 74 -2.60 -2.54 8.72
C THR A 74 -4.09 -2.71 8.47
N SER A 75 -4.83 -1.60 8.42
CA SER A 75 -6.25 -1.65 8.06
C SER A 75 -6.46 -1.82 6.56
N ALA A 76 -7.49 -2.56 6.16
CA ALA A 76 -7.82 -2.77 4.75
C ALA A 76 -8.04 -1.46 3.96
N SER A 77 -8.54 -0.41 4.62
CA SER A 77 -8.70 0.92 4.01
C SER A 77 -7.37 1.62 3.74
N ALA A 78 -6.34 1.37 4.56
CA ALA A 78 -5.01 1.93 4.40
C ALA A 78 -4.22 1.28 3.26
N VAL A 79 -4.42 -0.02 3.00
CA VAL A 79 -3.63 -0.81 2.03
C VAL A 79 -3.55 -0.11 0.67
N THR A 80 -4.68 0.25 0.06
CA THR A 80 -4.67 0.90 -1.27
C THR A 80 -3.89 2.22 -1.25
N ARG A 81 -4.05 3.01 -0.19
CA ARG A 81 -3.34 4.29 -0.01
C ARG A 81 -1.83 4.06 0.08
N LEU A 82 -1.40 3.11 0.90
CA LEU A 82 0.02 2.77 1.09
C LEU A 82 0.65 2.29 -0.22
N LEU A 83 -0.01 1.36 -0.93
CA LEU A 83 0.46 0.85 -2.22
C LEU A 83 0.61 1.96 -3.26
N SER A 84 -0.35 2.87 -3.33
CA SER A 84 -0.27 4.01 -4.27
C SER A 84 0.81 5.02 -3.89
N HIS A 85 0.99 5.28 -2.59
CA HIS A 85 1.90 6.31 -2.11
C HIS A 85 3.35 5.88 -2.27
N TYR A 86 3.68 4.64 -1.89
CA TYR A 86 5.04 4.09 -1.93
C TYR A 86 5.31 3.25 -3.19
N TYR A 87 4.55 3.47 -4.28
CA TYR A 87 4.74 2.70 -5.50
C TYR A 87 6.15 2.89 -6.07
N TYR A 88 6.59 4.14 -6.21
CA TYR A 88 7.89 4.46 -6.80
C TYR A 88 9.06 4.21 -5.84
N ASP A 89 8.81 4.29 -4.53
CA ASP A 89 9.85 4.14 -3.52
C ASP A 89 10.12 2.68 -3.14
N VAL A 90 9.10 1.81 -3.18
CA VAL A 90 9.22 0.43 -2.71
C VAL A 90 8.85 -0.59 -3.79
N LEU A 91 7.65 -0.48 -4.38
CA LEU A 91 7.13 -1.55 -5.25
C LEU A 91 7.86 -1.60 -6.59
N GLN A 92 8.02 -0.48 -7.28
CA GLN A 92 8.68 -0.42 -8.58
C GLN A 92 10.15 -0.86 -8.50
N PRO A 93 10.97 -0.38 -7.54
CA PRO A 93 12.33 -0.88 -7.34
C PRO A 93 12.38 -2.38 -7.03
N ALA A 94 11.39 -2.92 -6.32
CA ALA A 94 11.24 -4.35 -6.08
C ALA A 94 10.71 -5.14 -7.31
N GLY A 95 10.49 -4.48 -8.45
CA GLY A 95 9.98 -5.10 -9.67
C GLY A 95 8.51 -5.49 -9.59
N ILE A 96 7.71 -4.85 -8.74
CA ILE A 96 6.29 -5.15 -8.53
C ILE A 96 5.44 -4.05 -9.17
N LYS A 97 4.64 -4.42 -10.17
CA LYS A 97 3.58 -3.58 -10.73
C LYS A 97 2.33 -3.67 -9.85
N TYR A 98 1.71 -2.52 -9.63
CA TYR A 98 0.49 -2.38 -8.85
C TYR A 98 -0.63 -1.75 -9.67
N GLN A 99 -1.81 -2.33 -9.61
CA GLN A 99 -2.99 -1.78 -10.24
C GLN A 99 -4.25 -2.07 -9.40
N THR A 100 -5.30 -1.26 -9.57
CA THR A 100 -6.60 -1.53 -8.93
C THR A 100 -7.77 -1.34 -9.87
N LYS A 101 -8.87 -2.04 -9.57
CA LYS A 101 -10.15 -1.88 -10.28
C LYS A 101 -11.29 -1.87 -9.28
N ARG A 102 -12.22 -0.94 -9.43
CA ARG A 102 -13.48 -0.95 -8.68
C ARG A 102 -14.37 -2.04 -9.25
N THR A 103 -14.93 -2.89 -8.39
CA THR A 103 -16.00 -3.83 -8.70
C THR A 103 -17.30 -3.31 -8.09
N GLY A 104 -18.44 -3.97 -8.38
CA GLY A 104 -19.73 -3.55 -7.82
C GLY A 104 -19.77 -3.49 -6.29
N THR A 105 -18.92 -4.25 -5.60
CA THR A 105 -18.92 -4.38 -4.14
C THR A 105 -17.61 -3.97 -3.46
N SER A 106 -16.48 -4.00 -4.15
CA SER A 106 -15.17 -3.77 -3.52
C SER A 106 -14.14 -3.19 -4.49
N ARG A 107 -12.90 -3.00 -4.03
CA ARG A 107 -11.76 -2.68 -4.88
C ARG A 107 -10.87 -3.92 -4.96
N LEU A 108 -10.62 -4.38 -6.18
CA LEU A 108 -9.68 -5.45 -6.47
C LEU A 108 -8.30 -4.83 -6.66
N ILE A 109 -7.29 -5.43 -6.04
CA ILE A 109 -5.88 -5.10 -6.14
C ILE A 109 -5.22 -6.19 -6.96
N ARG A 110 -4.33 -5.80 -7.88
CA ARG A 110 -3.47 -6.70 -8.65
C ARG A 110 -2.02 -6.30 -8.42
N LEU A 111 -1.20 -7.28 -8.06
CA LEU A 111 0.24 -7.17 -7.91
C LEU A 111 0.89 -8.15 -8.88
N LYS A 112 1.73 -7.68 -9.79
CA LYS A 112 2.45 -8.54 -10.75
C LYS A 112 3.94 -8.28 -10.64
N ARG A 113 4.75 -9.31 -10.45
CA ARG A 113 6.20 -9.19 -10.55
C ARG A 113 6.58 -9.10 -12.02
N ASN A 114 7.47 -8.17 -12.37
CA ASN A 114 8.07 -8.13 -13.70
C ASN A 114 8.93 -9.38 -13.84
N ASP A 115 8.51 -10.33 -14.67
CA ASP A 115 9.45 -11.19 -15.35
C ASP A 115 10.09 -10.37 -16.47
N ASP A 116 11.39 -10.57 -16.73
CA ASP A 116 12.18 -9.80 -17.69
C ASP A 116 11.70 -9.91 -19.16
N SER A 117 10.46 -10.33 -19.42
CA SER A 117 9.96 -10.66 -20.76
C SER A 117 8.68 -9.96 -21.24
N ASP A 118 8.01 -9.10 -20.45
CA ASP A 118 6.66 -8.66 -20.82
C ASP A 118 6.51 -7.14 -21.01
N ALA A 119 6.82 -6.71 -22.24
CA ALA A 119 6.33 -5.49 -22.85
C ALA A 119 4.85 -5.66 -23.23
N ASN A 120 3.95 -5.59 -22.25
CA ASN A 120 2.52 -5.51 -22.53
C ASN A 120 1.77 -4.84 -21.38
N ASP A 121 1.07 -3.75 -21.69
CA ASP A 121 0.10 -3.07 -20.82
C ASP A 121 -1.21 -3.86 -20.83
N GLY A 122 -1.17 -5.08 -20.29
CA GLY A 122 -2.31 -5.98 -20.21
C GLY A 122 -3.52 -5.31 -19.53
N SER A 123 -4.55 -5.06 -20.32
CA SER A 123 -5.84 -4.53 -19.86
C SER A 123 -6.52 -5.48 -18.86
N PHE A 124 -7.13 -4.90 -17.82
CA PHE A 124 -7.85 -5.63 -16.77
C PHE A 124 -9.06 -6.39 -17.31
N SER A 125 -8.88 -7.67 -17.63
CA SER A 125 -9.96 -8.58 -18.02
C SER A 125 -10.53 -9.27 -16.77
N ILE A 126 -11.72 -8.84 -16.33
CA ILE A 126 -12.50 -9.57 -15.32
C ILE A 126 -13.67 -10.18 -16.08
N ALA A 127 -13.73 -11.51 -16.16
CA ALA A 127 -14.91 -12.21 -16.65
C ALA A 127 -16.06 -11.96 -15.64
N GLU A 128 -16.96 -11.06 -16.00
CA GLU A 128 -18.15 -10.75 -15.22
C GLU A 128 -19.10 -11.95 -15.33
N LYS A 129 -19.25 -12.74 -14.26
CA LYS A 129 -20.32 -13.73 -14.21
C LYS A 129 -21.66 -12.98 -14.08
N PRO A 130 -22.62 -13.15 -15.00
CA PRO A 130 -23.89 -12.44 -14.92
C PRO A 130 -24.67 -12.95 -13.70
N SER A 131 -24.91 -12.04 -12.75
CA SER A 131 -25.84 -12.27 -11.64
C SER A 131 -27.26 -12.40 -12.18
N GLN A 132 -27.93 -13.52 -11.88
CA GLN A 132 -29.34 -13.72 -12.24
C GLN A 132 -30.24 -12.67 -11.57
N PRO A 133 -31.24 -12.10 -12.26
CA PRO A 133 -32.18 -11.18 -11.64
C PRO A 133 -33.18 -11.94 -10.75
N SER A 134 -33.39 -11.42 -9.54
CA SER A 134 -34.41 -11.88 -8.59
C SER A 134 -35.81 -11.53 -9.12
N GLN A 135 -36.72 -12.51 -9.15
CA GLN A 135 -38.10 -12.31 -9.62
C GLN A 135 -38.89 -11.42 -8.65
N ALA A 136 -39.63 -10.45 -9.18
CA ALA A 136 -40.55 -9.60 -8.41
C ALA A 136 -41.93 -10.28 -8.29
N SER A 137 -42.41 -10.47 -7.06
CA SER A 137 -43.77 -10.92 -6.78
C SER A 137 -44.79 -9.87 -7.22
N GLN A 138 -45.68 -10.23 -8.14
CA GLN A 138 -46.88 -9.47 -8.46
C GLN A 138 -48.02 -9.92 -7.53
N HIS A 139 -48.51 -9.03 -6.66
CA HIS A 139 -49.83 -9.20 -6.03
C HIS A 139 -50.87 -8.37 -6.78
N LYS A 140 -51.86 -9.10 -7.30
CA LYS A 140 -52.97 -8.68 -8.15
C LYS A 140 -54.00 -7.89 -7.35
N ILE A 141 -54.40 -6.72 -7.85
CA ILE A 141 -55.62 -6.01 -7.42
C ILE A 141 -56.82 -6.83 -7.92
N ILE A 142 -57.77 -7.14 -7.04
CA ILE A 142 -59.09 -7.65 -7.42
C ILE A 142 -60.08 -6.53 -7.15
N GLU A 143 -60.69 -6.00 -8.23
CA GLU A 143 -61.99 -5.33 -8.19
C GLU A 143 -63.07 -6.40 -8.02
N GLU A 144 -63.93 -6.23 -7.01
CA GLU A 144 -65.39 -6.25 -7.16
C GLU A 144 -66.03 -5.45 -6.02
#